data_AF-A0A1F3LED0-F1
#
_entry.id   AF-A0A1F3LED0-F1
#
_cell.length_a   1.000
_cell.length_b   1.000
_cell.length_c   1.000
_cell.angle_alpha   90.00
_cell.angle_beta   90.00
_cell.angle_gamma   90.00
#
_symmetry.space_group_name_H-M   'P 1'
#
loop_
_entity.id
_entity.type
_entity.pdbx_description
1 polymer ?
#
loop_
_entity_poly.entity_id
_entity_poly.type
_entity_poly.pdbx_seq_one_letter_code
_entity_poly.pdbx_strand_id
1 'polypeptide(L)'
;MKISLLLALSLFFNVLMAQSCTKTGIDLNISDKMRQRAIDFKNTIQTQQGLRSSTYIYSSRTIKKYVDKPEELVAKLTLLGFTDVYISFDKSGTSLYIDLGWYKIFNKVAHENNIKVHALSLSNLKLYVSDEVVKTDVDWVKSYNNSVSAAERFDGISADLEPHILKANYPNRPEGLTLAWDSENSYGIGKDNDLLLKRSVEVMSLAKKEMGSLTLNEALGFFFQPRFDTGLLEWGGAQQFLKYCDQVVVMAYNYRATRVVEMATPILIAASDYPKSVSIAVKTSLNTLGDDGPLTSFQPQGWDNLITSLAYIVSEGKKYNTFRGMDFFEFAGFEIMWESE
;
A
#
# COMPACT_ATOMS: atom_id res chain seq x y z
N MET A 1 -14.11 42.37 0.34
CA MET A 1 -14.81 41.81 -0.84
C MET A 1 -13.83 41.38 -1.97
N LYS A 2 -12.69 40.75 -1.64
CA LYS A 2 -11.69 40.26 -2.63
C LYS A 2 -11.24 38.80 -2.39
N ILE A 3 -11.66 38.18 -1.28
CA ILE A 3 -11.24 36.82 -0.89
C ILE A 3 -12.16 35.74 -1.50
N SER A 4 -13.42 36.06 -1.78
CA SER A 4 -14.39 35.10 -2.34
C SER A 4 -14.20 34.78 -3.83
N LEU A 5 -13.43 35.59 -4.58
CA LEU A 5 -13.21 35.37 -6.02
C LEU A 5 -12.07 34.36 -6.28
N LEU A 6 -11.07 34.28 -5.40
CA LEU A 6 -9.96 33.31 -5.54
C LEU A 6 -10.39 31.87 -5.20
N LEU A 7 -11.24 31.67 -4.19
CA LEU A 7 -11.80 30.34 -3.89
C LEU A 7 -12.74 29.84 -4.99
N ALA A 8 -13.52 30.74 -5.60
CA ALA A 8 -14.40 30.39 -6.70
C ALA A 8 -13.58 30.02 -7.97
N LEU A 9 -12.47 30.70 -8.25
CA LEU A 9 -11.58 30.33 -9.35
C LEU A 9 -10.85 29.00 -9.12
N SER A 10 -10.44 28.68 -7.88
CA SER A 10 -9.78 27.40 -7.59
C SER A 10 -10.74 26.21 -7.64
N LEU A 11 -12.00 26.40 -7.26
CA LEU A 11 -13.04 25.38 -7.48
C LEU A 11 -13.37 25.22 -8.97
N PHE A 12 -13.46 26.31 -9.73
CA PHE A 12 -13.72 26.22 -11.18
C PHE A 12 -12.56 25.56 -11.96
N PHE A 13 -11.30 25.77 -11.56
CA PHE A 13 -10.15 25.12 -12.20
C PHE A 13 -10.09 23.61 -11.91
N ASN A 14 -10.46 23.20 -10.70
CA ASN A 14 -10.55 21.78 -10.32
C ASN A 14 -11.75 21.06 -10.96
N VAL A 15 -12.86 21.78 -11.20
CA VAL A 15 -14.05 21.22 -11.86
C VAL A 15 -13.86 21.13 -13.38
N LEU A 16 -13.16 22.08 -14.02
CA LEU A 16 -12.82 21.96 -15.45
C LEU A 16 -11.80 20.85 -15.72
N MET A 17 -10.81 20.64 -14.84
CA MET A 17 -9.90 19.50 -14.94
C MET A 17 -10.61 18.14 -14.75
N ALA A 18 -11.76 18.12 -14.07
CA ALA A 18 -12.58 16.91 -13.90
C ALA A 18 -13.56 16.66 -15.07
N GLN A 19 -13.84 17.66 -15.91
CA GLN A 19 -14.58 17.49 -17.17
C GLN A 19 -13.67 17.04 -18.32
N SER A 20 -12.36 17.31 -18.24
CA SER A 20 -11.35 16.75 -19.14
C SER A 20 -10.27 16.00 -18.36
N CYS A 21 -10.62 14.86 -17.76
CA CYS A 21 -9.59 13.88 -17.39
C CYS A 21 -9.08 13.22 -18.67
N THR A 22 -8.30 13.98 -19.47
CA THR A 22 -7.05 13.59 -20.12
C THR A 22 -6.72 14.56 -21.27
N LYS A 23 -5.42 14.77 -21.53
CA LYS A 23 -4.92 15.21 -22.84
C LYS A 23 -5.21 14.17 -23.97
N THR A 24 -5.92 13.08 -23.68
CA THR A 24 -6.06 11.89 -24.54
C THR A 24 -7.51 11.59 -24.96
N GLY A 25 -8.52 12.34 -24.50
CA GLY A 25 -9.91 12.20 -24.96
C GLY A 25 -10.59 10.88 -24.59
N ILE A 26 -10.20 10.25 -23.48
CA ILE A 26 -10.76 8.95 -23.04
C ILE A 26 -12.10 9.18 -22.33
N ASP A 27 -13.17 8.56 -22.81
CA ASP A 27 -14.44 8.48 -22.07
C ASP A 27 -14.35 7.36 -21.02
N LEU A 28 -14.34 7.77 -19.75
CA LEU A 28 -14.23 6.90 -18.59
C LEU A 28 -15.59 6.34 -18.13
N ASN A 29 -16.71 6.68 -18.80
CA ASN A 29 -18.08 6.31 -18.40
C ASN A 29 -18.40 6.64 -16.93
N ILE A 30 -17.93 7.79 -16.44
CA ILE A 30 -18.10 8.19 -15.03
C ILE A 30 -19.47 8.85 -14.83
N SER A 31 -20.33 8.19 -14.05
CA SER A 31 -21.63 8.74 -13.63
C SER A 31 -21.49 9.87 -12.60
N ASP A 32 -22.52 10.68 -12.43
CA ASP A 32 -22.55 11.74 -11.41
C ASP A 32 -22.36 11.18 -10.00
N LYS A 33 -22.92 9.99 -9.72
CA LYS A 33 -22.73 9.29 -8.45
C LYS A 33 -21.26 8.94 -8.22
N MET A 34 -20.57 8.41 -9.23
CA MET A 34 -19.14 8.11 -9.14
C MET A 34 -18.30 9.36 -8.91
N ARG A 35 -18.64 10.49 -9.55
CA ARG A 35 -17.96 11.79 -9.31
C ARG A 35 -18.14 12.25 -7.87
N GLN A 36 -19.38 12.20 -7.36
CA GLN A 36 -19.67 12.60 -5.99
C GLN A 36 -18.91 11.72 -4.99
N ARG A 37 -18.94 10.41 -5.18
CA ARG A 37 -18.17 9.46 -4.36
C ARG A 37 -16.67 9.78 -4.37
N ALA A 38 -16.09 10.05 -5.53
CA ALA A 38 -14.68 10.42 -5.63
C ALA A 38 -14.37 11.73 -4.87
N ILE A 39 -15.27 12.71 -4.91
CA ILE A 39 -15.16 13.96 -4.13
C ILE A 39 -15.21 13.65 -2.64
N ASP A 40 -16.19 12.86 -2.19
CA ASP A 40 -16.37 12.50 -0.78
C ASP A 40 -15.14 11.76 -0.23
N PHE A 41 -14.62 10.81 -1.00
CA PHE A 41 -13.41 10.08 -0.64
C PHE A 41 -12.20 11.00 -0.50
N LYS A 42 -11.93 11.86 -1.50
CA LYS A 42 -10.81 12.82 -1.44
C LYS A 42 -10.91 13.76 -0.24
N ASN A 43 -12.11 14.26 0.04
CA ASN A 43 -12.37 15.14 1.17
C ASN A 43 -12.18 14.41 2.50
N THR A 44 -12.60 13.15 2.56
CA THR A 44 -12.49 12.30 3.76
C THR A 44 -11.03 11.99 4.09
N ILE A 45 -10.22 11.63 3.08
CA ILE A 45 -8.79 11.35 3.27
C ILE A 45 -7.99 12.64 3.46
N GLN A 46 -8.48 13.77 2.97
CA GLN A 46 -7.81 15.08 3.05
C GLN A 46 -6.47 15.09 2.30
N THR A 47 -6.42 14.49 1.11
CA THR A 47 -5.19 14.45 0.29
C THR A 47 -4.70 15.84 -0.12
N GLN A 48 -5.61 16.80 -0.27
CA GLN A 48 -5.28 18.22 -0.49
C GLN A 48 -4.56 18.88 0.70
N GLN A 49 -4.66 18.30 1.91
CA GLN A 49 -3.97 18.77 3.11
C GLN A 49 -2.63 18.04 3.32
N GLY A 50 -2.18 17.26 2.32
CA GLY A 50 -0.90 16.56 2.33
C GLY A 50 -0.92 15.18 2.99
N LEU A 51 -2.09 14.66 3.38
CA LEU A 51 -2.22 13.24 3.72
C LEU A 51 -2.10 12.37 2.47
N ARG A 52 -1.52 11.19 2.64
CA ARG A 52 -1.30 10.25 1.55
C ARG A 52 -2.47 9.28 1.43
N SER A 53 -2.74 8.86 0.19
CA SER A 53 -3.75 7.86 -0.15
C SER A 53 -3.11 6.86 -1.10
N SER A 54 -2.87 5.63 -0.65
CA SER A 54 -2.14 4.63 -1.45
C SER A 54 -3.00 3.39 -1.71
N THR A 55 -2.81 2.71 -2.84
CA THR A 55 -3.52 1.45 -3.10
C THR A 55 -2.61 0.40 -3.71
N TYR A 56 -2.85 -0.86 -3.35
CA TYR A 56 -2.22 -2.01 -3.99
C TYR A 56 -2.89 -2.30 -5.34
N ILE A 57 -2.09 -2.58 -6.36
CA ILE A 57 -2.50 -2.87 -7.74
C ILE A 57 -1.85 -4.18 -8.18
N TYR A 58 -2.64 -5.26 -8.25
CA TYR A 58 -2.12 -6.60 -8.54
C TYR A 58 -2.21 -6.99 -10.02
N SER A 59 -1.17 -7.66 -10.53
CA SER A 59 -1.11 -8.15 -11.92
C SER A 59 -2.32 -9.02 -12.30
N SER A 60 -2.67 -9.97 -11.43
CA SER A 60 -3.74 -10.96 -11.68
C SER A 60 -5.16 -10.39 -11.70
N ARG A 61 -5.34 -9.14 -11.26
CA ARG A 61 -6.65 -8.47 -11.13
C ARG A 61 -6.65 -7.16 -11.90
N THR A 62 -6.22 -6.08 -11.25
CA THR A 62 -6.32 -4.72 -11.78
C THR A 62 -5.54 -4.56 -13.07
N ILE A 63 -4.26 -4.96 -13.13
CA ILE A 63 -3.46 -4.77 -14.35
C ILE A 63 -4.07 -5.58 -15.49
N LYS A 64 -4.48 -6.83 -15.24
CA LYS A 64 -5.17 -7.65 -16.25
C LYS A 64 -6.44 -6.98 -16.80
N LYS A 65 -7.23 -6.29 -15.97
CA LYS A 65 -8.41 -5.51 -16.43
C LYS A 65 -8.01 -4.33 -17.32
N TYR A 66 -6.84 -3.73 -17.09
CA TYR A 66 -6.33 -2.54 -17.77
C TYR A 66 -5.11 -2.81 -18.67
N VAL A 67 -4.95 -4.04 -19.15
CA VAL A 67 -3.73 -4.46 -19.86
C VAL A 67 -3.51 -3.67 -21.15
N ASP A 68 -4.58 -3.29 -21.84
CA ASP A 68 -4.51 -2.49 -23.08
C ASP A 68 -4.73 -0.99 -22.84
N LYS A 69 -4.97 -0.58 -21.58
CA LYS A 69 -5.40 0.79 -21.23
C LYS A 69 -4.81 1.29 -19.89
N PRO A 70 -3.49 1.29 -19.70
CA PRO A 70 -2.86 1.79 -18.47
C PRO A 70 -3.28 3.23 -18.11
N GLU A 71 -3.54 4.08 -19.09
CA GLU A 71 -3.94 5.48 -18.88
C GLU A 71 -5.35 5.61 -18.29
N GLU A 72 -6.26 4.69 -18.64
CA GLU A 72 -7.61 4.64 -18.07
C GLU A 72 -7.54 4.38 -16.56
N LEU A 73 -6.68 3.45 -16.14
CA LEU A 73 -6.43 3.16 -14.73
C LEU A 73 -5.86 4.39 -14.01
N VAL A 74 -4.86 5.07 -14.58
CA VAL A 74 -4.30 6.29 -13.97
C VAL A 74 -5.35 7.39 -13.83
N ALA A 75 -6.21 7.57 -14.84
CA ALA A 75 -7.26 8.58 -14.78
C ALA A 75 -8.27 8.30 -13.64
N LYS A 76 -8.65 7.04 -13.44
CA LYS A 76 -9.50 6.63 -12.29
C LYS A 76 -8.80 6.85 -10.95
N LEU A 77 -7.53 6.46 -10.83
CA LEU A 77 -6.73 6.69 -9.62
C LEU A 77 -6.63 8.18 -9.28
N THR A 78 -6.42 9.02 -10.29
CA THR A 78 -6.35 10.48 -10.16
C THR A 78 -7.70 11.07 -9.74
N LEU A 79 -8.79 10.62 -10.35
CA LEU A 79 -10.14 11.06 -10.00
C LEU A 79 -10.47 10.78 -8.53
N LEU A 80 -10.09 9.60 -8.05
CA LEU A 80 -10.21 9.15 -6.67
C LEU A 80 -9.14 9.78 -5.75
N GLY A 81 -8.16 10.49 -6.29
CA GLY A 81 -7.14 11.21 -5.52
C GLY A 81 -6.16 10.32 -4.78
N PHE A 82 -5.84 9.14 -5.32
CA PHE A 82 -4.67 8.39 -4.88
C PHE A 82 -3.39 9.18 -5.16
N THR A 83 -2.45 9.14 -4.23
CA THR A 83 -1.17 9.86 -4.29
C THR A 83 0.04 8.93 -4.45
N ASP A 84 -0.15 7.65 -4.15
CA ASP A 84 0.82 6.57 -4.33
C ASP A 84 0.10 5.32 -4.84
N VAL A 85 0.83 4.47 -5.55
CA VAL A 85 0.39 3.10 -5.84
C VAL A 85 1.52 2.12 -5.56
N TYR A 86 1.15 0.94 -5.07
CA TYR A 86 2.03 -0.20 -4.89
C TYR A 86 1.66 -1.23 -5.95
N ILE A 87 2.43 -1.26 -7.04
CA ILE A 87 2.05 -2.00 -8.25
C ILE A 87 2.90 -3.26 -8.40
N SER A 88 2.26 -4.42 -8.59
CA SER A 88 2.96 -5.67 -8.88
C SER A 88 3.99 -5.47 -9.99
N PHE A 89 5.21 -5.97 -9.78
CA PHE A 89 6.30 -5.86 -10.76
C PHE A 89 7.10 -7.16 -10.82
N ASP A 90 6.49 -8.18 -11.42
CA ASP A 90 7.05 -9.52 -11.51
C ASP A 90 8.15 -9.65 -12.58
N LYS A 91 9.06 -10.60 -12.37
CA LYS A 91 10.15 -10.91 -13.32
C LYS A 91 9.63 -11.63 -14.55
N SER A 92 10.35 -11.48 -15.67
CA SER A 92 10.08 -12.23 -16.91
C SER A 92 10.03 -13.73 -16.68
N GLY A 93 9.10 -14.43 -17.34
CA GLY A 93 8.95 -15.89 -17.23
C GLY A 93 8.03 -16.35 -16.09
N THR A 94 7.48 -15.43 -15.30
CA THR A 94 6.40 -15.73 -14.34
C THR A 94 5.03 -15.58 -15.01
N SER A 95 4.00 -16.26 -14.50
CA SER A 95 2.62 -16.14 -14.99
C SER A 95 1.98 -14.77 -14.69
N LEU A 96 2.62 -13.97 -13.84
CA LEU A 96 2.19 -12.64 -13.44
C LEU A 96 2.97 -11.53 -14.16
N TYR A 97 3.93 -11.89 -15.03
CA TYR A 97 4.71 -10.93 -15.80
C TYR A 97 3.83 -10.06 -16.70
N ILE A 98 4.12 -8.77 -16.69
CA ILE A 98 3.51 -7.75 -17.54
C ILE A 98 4.63 -7.12 -18.37
N ASP A 99 4.35 -6.84 -19.64
CA ASP A 99 5.34 -6.23 -20.54
C ASP A 99 5.85 -4.88 -20.01
N LEU A 100 7.15 -4.63 -20.14
CA LEU A 100 7.79 -3.42 -19.63
C LEU A 100 7.24 -2.13 -20.28
N GLY A 101 6.73 -2.22 -21.52
CA GLY A 101 6.06 -1.11 -22.21
C GLY A 101 4.80 -0.63 -21.48
N TRP A 102 4.08 -1.53 -20.81
CA TRP A 102 2.91 -1.17 -20.01
C TRP A 102 3.30 -0.26 -18.85
N TYR A 103 4.34 -0.64 -18.09
CA TYR A 103 4.83 0.18 -16.96
C TYR A 103 5.37 1.53 -17.42
N LYS A 104 6.02 1.60 -18.59
CA LYS A 104 6.49 2.88 -19.14
C LYS A 104 5.34 3.87 -19.30
N ILE A 105 4.25 3.41 -19.93
CA ILE A 105 3.06 4.24 -20.17
C ILE A 105 2.40 4.58 -18.83
N PHE A 106 2.15 3.58 -17.97
CA PHE A 106 1.52 3.78 -16.67
C PHE A 106 2.29 4.78 -15.81
N ASN A 107 3.60 4.57 -15.61
CA ASN A 107 4.44 5.42 -14.76
C ASN A 107 4.50 6.86 -15.30
N LYS A 108 4.66 7.01 -16.62
CA LYS A 108 4.66 8.34 -17.24
C LYS A 108 3.38 9.11 -16.97
N VAL A 109 2.23 8.49 -17.19
CA VAL A 109 0.94 9.15 -16.98
C VAL A 109 0.66 9.35 -15.48
N ALA A 110 1.08 8.43 -14.62
CA ALA A 110 0.98 8.57 -13.17
C ALA A 110 1.77 9.79 -12.66
N HIS A 111 3.02 9.95 -13.09
CA HIS A 111 3.84 11.09 -12.74
C HIS A 111 3.31 12.41 -13.29
N GLU A 112 2.78 12.43 -14.52
CA GLU A 112 2.09 13.60 -15.08
C GLU A 112 0.89 14.04 -14.22
N ASN A 113 0.31 13.12 -13.43
CA ASN A 113 -0.79 13.36 -12.50
C ASN A 113 -0.35 13.38 -11.02
N ASN A 114 0.95 13.51 -10.73
CA ASN A 114 1.53 13.57 -9.38
C ASN A 114 1.27 12.33 -8.50
N ILE A 115 1.08 11.16 -9.11
CA ILE A 115 0.99 9.87 -8.41
C ILE A 115 2.37 9.25 -8.37
N LYS A 116 2.83 8.89 -7.16
CA LYS A 116 4.08 8.14 -7.01
C LYS A 116 3.86 6.66 -7.28
N VAL A 117 4.79 6.01 -7.98
CA VAL A 117 4.69 4.59 -8.31
C VAL A 117 5.79 3.80 -7.62
N HIS A 118 5.39 2.88 -6.75
CA HIS A 118 6.31 1.96 -6.08
C HIS A 118 6.14 0.56 -6.66
N ALA A 119 7.25 -0.06 -7.04
CA ALA A 119 7.25 -1.47 -7.43
C ALA A 119 6.97 -2.33 -6.19
N LEU A 120 5.86 -3.07 -6.19
CA LEU A 120 5.58 -4.11 -5.22
C LEU A 120 6.54 -5.26 -5.49
N SER A 121 7.51 -5.42 -4.60
CA SER A 121 8.62 -6.35 -4.70
C SER A 121 8.95 -6.89 -3.30
N LEU A 122 10.07 -7.60 -3.15
CA LEU A 122 10.51 -8.17 -1.88
C LEU A 122 9.45 -9.05 -1.18
N SER A 123 8.58 -9.69 -1.97
CA SER A 123 7.52 -10.60 -1.51
C SER A 123 7.90 -12.08 -1.70
N ASN A 124 9.08 -12.35 -2.26
CA ASN A 124 9.56 -13.69 -2.52
C ASN A 124 9.93 -14.40 -1.21
N LEU A 125 9.26 -15.49 -0.86
CA LEU A 125 9.52 -16.19 0.40
C LEU A 125 10.95 -16.75 0.51
N LYS A 126 11.68 -16.92 -0.60
CA LYS A 126 13.11 -17.28 -0.54
C LYS A 126 13.98 -16.22 0.14
N LEU A 127 13.47 -15.00 0.33
CA LEU A 127 14.13 -13.95 1.13
C LEU A 127 14.38 -14.41 2.58
N TYR A 128 13.61 -15.37 3.11
CA TYR A 128 13.84 -15.91 4.45
C TYR A 128 15.05 -16.85 4.56
N VAL A 129 15.61 -17.30 3.42
CA VAL A 129 16.73 -18.26 3.39
C VAL A 129 17.91 -17.82 2.52
N SER A 130 17.79 -16.71 1.81
CA SER A 130 18.85 -16.22 0.90
C SER A 130 18.90 -14.70 0.77
N ASP A 131 20.08 -14.14 1.01
CA ASP A 131 20.40 -12.72 0.77
C ASP A 131 20.49 -12.39 -0.73
N GLU A 132 20.90 -13.36 -1.56
CA GLU A 132 21.02 -13.17 -3.01
C GLU A 132 19.67 -12.83 -3.65
N VAL A 133 18.58 -13.35 -3.09
CA VAL A 133 17.21 -13.05 -3.54
C VAL A 133 16.87 -11.57 -3.29
N VAL A 134 17.31 -10.99 -2.16
CA VAL A 134 17.13 -9.56 -1.86
C VAL A 134 17.76 -8.73 -2.98
N LYS A 135 19.02 -9.06 -3.32
CA LYS A 135 19.76 -8.38 -4.38
C LYS A 135 19.05 -8.53 -5.74
N THR A 136 18.61 -9.74 -6.07
CA THR A 136 17.96 -10.03 -7.35
C THR A 136 16.64 -9.28 -7.51
N ASP A 137 15.85 -9.15 -6.44
CA ASP A 137 14.59 -8.41 -6.45
C ASP A 137 14.84 -6.89 -6.60
N VAL A 138 15.81 -6.34 -5.87
CA VAL A 138 16.19 -4.92 -5.96
C VAL A 138 16.80 -4.59 -7.34
N ASP A 139 17.67 -5.44 -7.86
CA ASP A 139 18.30 -5.25 -9.17
C ASP A 139 17.27 -5.27 -10.31
N TRP A 140 16.18 -6.02 -10.18
CA TRP A 140 15.11 -6.02 -11.17
C TRP A 140 14.48 -4.64 -11.33
N VAL A 141 14.14 -4.00 -10.20
CA VAL A 141 13.57 -2.63 -10.19
C VAL A 141 14.59 -1.62 -10.71
N LYS A 142 15.86 -1.70 -10.27
CA LYS A 142 16.92 -0.79 -10.73
C LYS A 142 17.21 -0.94 -12.22
N SER A 143 17.23 -2.15 -12.73
CA SER A 143 17.48 -2.42 -14.15
C SER A 143 16.39 -1.81 -15.02
N TYR A 144 15.12 -1.94 -14.60
CA TYR A 144 14.02 -1.22 -15.25
C TYR A 144 14.25 0.29 -15.21
N ASN A 145 14.47 0.88 -14.04
CA ASN A 145 14.66 2.32 -13.90
C ASN A 145 15.83 2.88 -14.73
N ASN A 146 16.91 2.11 -14.86
CA ASN A 146 18.08 2.48 -15.66
C ASN A 146 17.82 2.36 -17.17
N SER A 147 16.82 1.58 -17.59
CA SER A 147 16.45 1.38 -19.00
C SER A 147 15.45 2.41 -19.54
N VAL A 148 14.92 3.28 -18.69
CA VAL A 148 13.83 4.21 -19.01
C VAL A 148 14.17 5.65 -18.62
N SER A 149 13.42 6.61 -19.17
CA SER A 149 13.58 8.02 -18.83
C SER A 149 13.10 8.31 -17.40
N ALA A 150 13.52 9.43 -16.81
CA ALA A 150 13.16 9.77 -15.43
C ALA A 150 11.65 9.78 -15.16
N ALA A 151 10.84 10.20 -16.15
CA ALA A 151 9.38 10.24 -16.04
C ALA A 151 8.72 8.85 -16.09
N GLU A 152 9.45 7.78 -16.42
CA GLU A 152 8.93 6.42 -16.57
C GLU A 152 9.40 5.49 -15.44
N ARG A 153 10.20 5.98 -14.50
CA ARG A 153 10.79 5.17 -13.42
C ARG A 153 9.78 4.83 -12.32
N PHE A 154 10.11 3.84 -11.51
CA PHE A 154 9.54 3.71 -10.17
C PHE A 154 10.20 4.70 -9.20
N ASP A 155 9.43 5.27 -8.29
CA ASP A 155 9.88 6.13 -7.19
C ASP A 155 10.42 5.33 -5.99
N GLY A 156 9.98 4.08 -5.87
CA GLY A 156 10.27 3.28 -4.69
C GLY A 156 9.97 1.80 -4.86
N ILE A 157 10.26 1.07 -3.77
CA ILE A 157 9.96 -0.33 -3.58
C ILE A 157 8.99 -0.43 -2.40
N SER A 158 7.88 -1.12 -2.63
CA SER A 158 6.95 -1.55 -1.60
C SER A 158 7.25 -3.00 -1.30
N ALA A 159 7.78 -3.29 -0.13
CA ALA A 159 7.96 -4.64 0.35
C ALA A 159 6.62 -5.19 0.90
N ASP A 160 6.39 -6.47 0.63
CA ASP A 160 5.20 -7.23 1.04
C ASP A 160 5.67 -8.53 1.71
N LEU A 161 6.56 -8.39 2.69
CA LEU A 161 7.24 -9.51 3.32
C LEU A 161 6.50 -9.94 4.58
N GLU A 162 5.55 -10.86 4.42
CA GLU A 162 4.66 -11.28 5.51
C GLU A 162 5.17 -12.56 6.22
N PRO A 163 5.86 -12.51 7.37
CA PRO A 163 6.38 -13.73 8.02
C PRO A 163 5.25 -14.63 8.55
N HIS A 164 4.10 -14.03 8.86
CA HIS A 164 2.97 -14.70 9.49
C HIS A 164 2.20 -15.66 8.58
N ILE A 165 2.46 -15.63 7.26
CA ILE A 165 1.91 -16.63 6.33
C ILE A 165 2.74 -17.92 6.29
N LEU A 166 3.97 -17.92 6.82
CA LEU A 166 4.89 -19.07 6.82
C LEU A 166 4.53 -20.12 7.89
N LYS A 167 3.27 -20.54 7.91
CA LYS A 167 2.77 -21.63 8.76
C LYS A 167 3.40 -22.96 8.32
N ALA A 168 3.51 -23.93 9.21
CA ALA A 168 4.19 -25.21 8.93
C ALA A 168 3.62 -25.94 7.69
N ASN A 169 2.33 -25.80 7.42
CA ASN A 169 1.62 -26.41 6.31
C ASN A 169 1.42 -25.50 5.09
N TYR A 170 2.06 -24.32 5.05
CA TYR A 170 1.94 -23.42 3.90
C TYR A 170 2.56 -24.06 2.65
N PRO A 171 1.83 -24.17 1.52
CA PRO A 171 2.26 -25.00 0.38
C PRO A 171 3.51 -24.47 -0.34
N ASN A 172 3.77 -23.15 -0.27
CA ASN A 172 4.87 -22.50 -0.99
C ASN A 172 6.03 -22.11 -0.06
N ARG A 173 6.26 -22.89 1.02
CA ARG A 173 7.43 -22.65 1.89
C ARG A 173 8.72 -22.82 1.08
N PRO A 174 9.68 -21.91 1.23
CA PRO A 174 10.97 -22.05 0.56
C PRO A 174 11.74 -23.26 1.12
N GLU A 175 12.39 -23.99 0.23
CA GLU A 175 13.32 -25.05 0.62
C GLU A 175 14.42 -24.49 1.54
N GLY A 176 14.76 -25.25 2.59
CA GLY A 176 15.76 -24.84 3.59
C GLY A 176 15.21 -23.98 4.74
N LEU A 177 13.95 -23.54 4.70
CA LEU A 177 13.35 -22.79 5.81
C LEU A 177 12.90 -23.73 6.93
N THR A 178 13.68 -23.73 8.02
CA THR A 178 13.41 -24.52 9.22
C THR A 178 12.42 -23.85 10.18
N LEU A 179 12.23 -22.53 10.08
CA LEU A 179 11.37 -21.75 10.98
C LEU A 179 9.91 -21.76 10.51
N ALA A 180 8.95 -21.92 11.41
CA ALA A 180 7.53 -21.83 11.10
C ALA A 180 6.81 -20.84 12.01
N TRP A 181 5.98 -19.99 11.39
CA TRP A 181 5.09 -19.12 12.14
C TRP A 181 4.00 -19.95 12.83
N ASP A 182 3.87 -19.77 14.14
CA ASP A 182 2.80 -20.34 14.95
C ASP A 182 2.29 -19.27 15.93
N SER A 183 1.04 -18.86 15.74
CA SER A 183 0.37 -17.81 16.53
C SER A 183 0.02 -18.25 17.96
N GLU A 184 0.19 -19.51 18.31
CA GLU A 184 -0.09 -20.06 19.64
C GLU A 184 1.19 -20.43 20.38
N ASN A 185 2.14 -21.10 19.71
CA ASN A 185 3.24 -21.78 20.39
C ASN A 185 4.64 -21.17 20.16
N SER A 186 4.84 -20.42 19.08
CA SER A 186 6.17 -19.97 18.63
C SER A 186 6.52 -18.52 18.97
N TYR A 187 5.75 -17.86 19.83
CA TYR A 187 6.17 -16.58 20.42
C TYR A 187 7.22 -16.77 21.54
N GLY A 188 8.14 -15.82 21.64
CA GLY A 188 9.25 -15.80 22.59
C GLY A 188 10.56 -15.39 21.93
N ILE A 189 11.43 -14.66 22.65
CA ILE A 189 12.76 -14.26 22.17
C ILE A 189 13.54 -15.50 21.72
N GLY A 190 14.07 -15.46 20.49
CA GLY A 190 14.83 -16.55 19.87
C GLY A 190 14.00 -17.73 19.35
N LYS A 191 12.66 -17.70 19.43
CA LYS A 191 11.79 -18.68 18.78
C LYS A 191 11.46 -18.29 17.34
N ASP A 192 10.81 -19.18 16.61
CA ASP A 192 10.55 -19.04 15.18
C ASP A 192 9.87 -17.71 14.80
N ASN A 193 8.83 -17.25 15.50
CA ASN A 193 8.17 -15.98 15.16
C ASN A 193 9.13 -14.79 15.31
N ASP A 194 9.96 -14.81 16.35
CA ASP A 194 10.97 -13.77 16.62
C ASP A 194 12.09 -13.79 15.58
N LEU A 195 12.61 -14.98 15.23
CA LEU A 195 13.65 -15.15 14.23
C LEU A 195 13.17 -14.82 12.80
N LEU A 196 11.90 -15.11 12.49
CA LEU A 196 11.29 -14.69 11.23
C LEU A 196 11.18 -13.16 11.15
N LEU A 197 10.78 -12.49 12.23
CA LEU A 197 10.74 -11.03 12.29
C LEU A 197 12.12 -10.39 12.24
N LYS A 198 13.11 -10.98 12.91
CA LYS A 198 14.52 -10.61 12.78
C LYS A 198 14.94 -10.63 11.32
N ARG A 199 14.61 -11.72 10.62
CA ARG A 199 14.93 -11.87 9.20
C ARG A 199 14.22 -10.82 8.34
N SER A 200 12.96 -10.48 8.63
CA SER A 200 12.26 -9.41 7.92
C SER A 200 12.98 -8.05 8.05
N VAL A 201 13.45 -7.70 9.25
CA VAL A 201 14.23 -6.47 9.48
C VAL A 201 15.58 -6.50 8.75
N GLU A 202 16.27 -7.65 8.74
CA GLU A 202 17.52 -7.84 8.01
C GLU A 202 17.34 -7.66 6.50
N VAL A 203 16.26 -8.20 5.92
CA VAL A 203 15.92 -8.00 4.51
C VAL A 203 15.73 -6.51 4.20
N MET A 204 15.03 -5.75 5.04
CA MET A 204 14.87 -4.31 4.84
C MET A 204 16.22 -3.55 4.90
N SER A 205 17.08 -3.92 5.84
CA SER A 205 18.44 -3.37 5.93
C SER A 205 19.27 -3.66 4.68
N LEU A 206 19.23 -4.89 4.17
CA LEU A 206 19.93 -5.28 2.94
C LEU A 206 19.36 -4.55 1.71
N ALA A 207 18.03 -4.52 1.56
CA ALA A 207 17.37 -3.82 0.47
C ALA A 207 17.72 -2.33 0.45
N LYS A 208 17.73 -1.65 1.61
CA LYS A 208 18.08 -0.22 1.71
C LYS A 208 19.52 0.06 1.26
N LYS A 209 20.45 -0.86 1.49
CA LYS A 209 21.84 -0.74 1.01
C LYS A 209 21.94 -0.88 -0.52
N GLU A 210 21.14 -1.76 -1.10
CA GLU A 210 21.21 -2.10 -2.53
C GLU A 210 20.41 -1.14 -3.44
N MET A 211 19.31 -0.56 -2.93
CA MET A 211 18.30 0.12 -3.76
C MET A 211 18.66 1.54 -4.22
N GLY A 212 19.76 2.11 -3.73
CA GLY A 212 20.18 3.47 -4.07
C GLY A 212 19.23 4.53 -3.52
N SER A 213 18.77 5.44 -4.38
CA SER A 213 17.91 6.58 -3.98
C SER A 213 16.41 6.27 -3.95
N LEU A 214 16.02 5.03 -4.20
CA LEU A 214 14.61 4.61 -4.14
C LEU A 214 14.09 4.74 -2.70
N THR A 215 12.80 5.03 -2.57
CA THR A 215 12.10 4.94 -1.28
C THR A 215 11.72 3.49 -0.97
N LEU A 216 11.71 3.11 0.31
CA LEU A 216 11.34 1.78 0.78
C LEU A 216 10.16 1.89 1.75
N ASN A 217 9.15 1.05 1.54
CA ASN A 217 8.13 0.80 2.56
C ASN A 217 7.94 -0.69 2.80
N GLU A 218 7.41 -1.05 3.96
CA GLU A 218 7.10 -2.42 4.36
C GLU A 218 5.73 -2.49 5.05
N ALA A 219 4.96 -3.52 4.70
CA ALA A 219 3.69 -3.82 5.35
C ALA A 219 3.91 -4.58 6.66
N LEU A 220 3.38 -4.05 7.77
CA LEU A 220 3.53 -4.63 9.10
C LEU A 220 2.20 -5.19 9.60
N GLY A 221 2.26 -6.40 10.16
CA GLY A 221 1.16 -6.94 10.95
C GLY A 221 0.92 -6.06 12.17
N PHE A 222 -0.33 -5.62 12.38
CA PHE A 222 -0.70 -4.74 13.51
C PHE A 222 -0.29 -5.30 14.89
N PHE A 223 -0.13 -6.62 14.95
CA PHE A 223 0.08 -7.38 16.17
C PHE A 223 1.58 -7.60 16.50
N PHE A 224 2.51 -7.14 15.65
CA PHE A 224 3.95 -7.21 15.89
C PHE A 224 4.37 -6.28 17.03
N GLN A 225 4.05 -4.99 16.93
CA GLN A 225 4.47 -3.97 17.90
C GLN A 225 4.03 -4.27 19.35
N PRO A 226 2.78 -4.65 19.64
CA PRO A 226 2.38 -4.97 21.02
C PRO A 226 3.19 -6.12 21.65
N ARG A 227 3.67 -7.07 20.85
CA ARG A 227 4.47 -8.20 21.33
C ARG A 227 5.92 -7.81 21.55
N PHE A 228 6.44 -6.89 20.74
CA PHE A 228 7.72 -6.23 21.01
C PHE A 228 7.65 -5.39 22.29
N ASP A 229 6.60 -4.58 22.47
CA ASP A 229 6.42 -3.70 23.64
C ASP A 229 6.37 -4.46 24.96
N THR A 230 5.81 -5.67 24.95
CA THR A 230 5.71 -6.54 26.13
C THR A 230 6.96 -7.37 26.39
N GLY A 231 7.99 -7.27 25.53
CA GLY A 231 9.20 -8.10 25.59
C GLY A 231 8.98 -9.56 25.22
N LEU A 232 7.80 -9.90 24.66
CA LEU A 232 7.54 -11.26 24.15
C LEU A 232 8.35 -11.55 22.88
N LEU A 233 8.67 -10.51 22.11
CA LEU A 233 9.55 -10.55 20.94
C LEU A 233 10.68 -9.51 21.12
N GLU A 234 11.87 -9.84 20.61
CA GLU A 234 12.99 -8.91 20.47
C GLU A 234 12.97 -8.21 19.10
N TRP A 235 12.25 -8.78 18.13
CA TRP A 235 12.15 -8.26 16.78
C TRP A 235 10.70 -7.97 16.38
N GLY A 236 10.52 -7.10 15.39
CA GLY A 236 9.21 -6.73 14.85
C GLY A 236 8.70 -5.36 15.29
N GLY A 237 9.51 -4.59 16.03
CA GLY A 237 9.17 -3.21 16.41
C GLY A 237 9.22 -2.25 15.23
N ALA A 238 8.26 -1.34 15.13
CA ALA A 238 8.12 -0.34 14.07
C ALA A 238 9.40 0.49 13.88
N GLN A 239 10.06 0.90 14.96
CA GLN A 239 11.33 1.64 14.86
C GLN A 239 12.46 0.80 14.24
N GLN A 240 12.47 -0.52 14.43
CA GLN A 240 13.47 -1.39 13.82
C GLN A 240 13.33 -1.42 12.30
N PHE A 241 12.09 -1.40 11.78
CA PHE A 241 11.81 -1.27 10.35
C PHE A 241 12.11 0.14 9.83
N LEU A 242 11.63 1.18 10.54
CA LEU A 242 11.79 2.59 10.13
C LEU A 242 13.26 3.08 10.15
N LYS A 243 14.17 2.33 10.76
CA LYS A 243 15.61 2.55 10.59
C LYS A 243 16.07 2.36 9.13
N TYR A 244 15.36 1.55 8.35
CA TYR A 244 15.73 1.18 6.97
C TYR A 244 14.63 1.53 5.96
N CYS A 245 13.38 1.61 6.38
CA CYS A 245 12.24 2.01 5.57
C CYS A 245 11.95 3.51 5.73
N ASP A 246 11.55 4.17 4.65
CA ASP A 246 11.09 5.56 4.67
C ASP A 246 9.69 5.69 5.28
N GLN A 247 8.89 4.61 5.23
CA GLN A 247 7.56 4.51 5.84
C GLN A 247 7.19 3.05 6.11
N VAL A 248 6.19 2.82 6.96
CA VAL A 248 5.58 1.51 7.21
C VAL A 248 4.07 1.57 7.02
N VAL A 249 3.48 0.45 6.61
CA VAL A 249 2.05 0.32 6.34
C VAL A 249 1.45 -0.65 7.34
N VAL A 250 0.56 -0.18 8.23
CA VAL A 250 -0.06 -1.05 9.23
C VAL A 250 -1.23 -1.80 8.62
N MET A 251 -1.14 -3.13 8.55
CA MET A 251 -2.22 -4.01 8.09
C MET A 251 -3.35 -4.12 9.14
N ALA A 252 -4.08 -3.03 9.34
CA ALA A 252 -5.19 -2.92 10.29
C ALA A 252 -6.51 -3.40 9.65
N TYR A 253 -6.50 -4.61 9.09
CA TYR A 253 -7.61 -5.15 8.31
C TYR A 253 -8.83 -5.51 9.19
N ASN A 254 -9.78 -4.58 9.27
CA ASN A 254 -11.07 -4.77 9.91
C ASN A 254 -12.10 -3.83 9.27
N TYR A 255 -13.38 -4.19 9.29
CA TYR A 255 -14.46 -3.31 8.81
C TYR A 255 -15.04 -2.38 9.89
N ARG A 256 -14.61 -2.52 11.16
CA ARG A 256 -15.04 -1.62 12.25
C ARG A 256 -13.98 -0.55 12.46
N ALA A 257 -14.32 0.70 12.20
CA ALA A 257 -13.41 1.85 12.30
C ALA A 257 -12.68 1.94 13.66
N THR A 258 -13.39 1.67 14.76
CA THR A 258 -12.80 1.65 16.11
C THR A 258 -11.73 0.57 16.27
N ARG A 259 -11.95 -0.62 15.71
CA ARG A 259 -10.98 -1.71 15.73
C ARG A 259 -9.78 -1.42 14.84
N VAL A 260 -9.99 -0.78 13.68
CA VAL A 260 -8.88 -0.33 12.81
C VAL A 260 -7.95 0.62 13.58
N VAL A 261 -8.52 1.62 14.26
CA VAL A 261 -7.74 2.57 15.08
C VAL A 261 -7.03 1.87 16.22
N GLU A 262 -7.70 0.97 16.93
CA GLU A 262 -7.10 0.17 18.01
C GLU A 262 -5.89 -0.65 17.51
N MET A 263 -6.04 -1.32 16.37
CA MET A 263 -4.97 -2.11 15.73
C MET A 263 -3.77 -1.24 15.33
N ALA A 264 -4.02 -0.03 14.80
CA ALA A 264 -2.95 0.85 14.31
C ALA A 264 -2.21 1.62 15.42
N THR A 265 -2.89 1.89 16.54
CA THR A 265 -2.39 2.76 17.61
C THR A 265 -1.01 2.38 18.16
N PRO A 266 -0.70 1.09 18.46
CA PRO A 266 0.61 0.71 18.97
C PRO A 266 1.76 1.13 18.05
N ILE A 267 1.61 0.94 16.74
CA ILE A 267 2.64 1.33 15.76
C ILE A 267 2.72 2.86 15.60
N LEU A 268 1.58 3.56 15.60
CA LEU A 268 1.54 5.02 15.55
C LEU A 268 2.26 5.67 16.74
N ILE A 269 2.14 5.08 17.94
CA ILE A 269 2.83 5.53 19.15
C ILE A 269 4.31 5.19 19.07
N ALA A 270 4.66 3.94 18.79
CA ALA A 270 6.05 3.47 18.79
C ALA A 270 6.92 4.20 17.74
N ALA A 271 6.33 4.65 16.64
CA ALA A 271 7.04 5.36 15.58
C ALA A 271 7.25 6.87 15.85
N SER A 272 7.03 7.38 17.06
CA SER A 272 6.99 8.84 17.38
C SER A 272 8.16 9.67 16.85
N ASP A 273 9.34 9.05 16.73
CA ASP A 273 10.58 9.68 16.25
C ASP A 273 10.66 9.79 14.72
N TYR A 274 9.67 9.25 14.01
CA TYR A 274 9.55 9.23 12.56
C TYR A 274 8.24 9.91 12.13
N PRO A 275 8.17 11.25 12.08
CA PRO A 275 6.97 11.96 11.65
C PRO A 275 6.54 11.58 10.24
N LYS A 276 5.23 11.50 9.99
CA LYS A 276 4.62 11.19 8.69
C LYS A 276 5.17 9.91 8.03
N SER A 277 5.45 8.88 8.82
CA SER A 277 6.03 7.61 8.37
C SER A 277 5.07 6.41 8.44
N VAL A 278 3.89 6.56 9.05
CA VAL A 278 2.96 5.44 9.27
C VAL A 278 1.66 5.66 8.49
N SER A 279 1.37 4.77 7.55
CA SER A 279 0.05 4.66 6.92
C SER A 279 -0.80 3.60 7.63
N ILE A 280 -2.11 3.83 7.71
CA ILE A 280 -3.06 2.81 8.18
C ILE A 280 -3.70 2.14 6.96
N ALA A 281 -3.54 0.82 6.82
CA ALA A 281 -4.15 0.07 5.73
C ALA A 281 -5.48 -0.55 6.13
N VAL A 282 -6.49 -0.36 5.28
CA VAL A 282 -7.79 -1.05 5.36
C VAL A 282 -7.96 -1.98 4.17
N LYS A 283 -8.79 -3.01 4.36
CA LYS A 283 -9.08 -3.98 3.31
C LYS A 283 -10.39 -3.65 2.60
N THR A 284 -10.34 -3.61 1.27
CA THR A 284 -11.48 -3.45 0.34
C THR A 284 -11.59 -4.62 -0.64
N SER A 285 -10.76 -5.67 -0.50
CA SER A 285 -10.83 -6.86 -1.36
C SER A 285 -12.13 -7.64 -1.20
N LEU A 286 -12.61 -8.23 -2.30
CA LEU A 286 -13.70 -9.21 -2.32
C LEU A 286 -13.34 -10.50 -1.57
N ASN A 287 -14.33 -11.11 -0.90
CA ASN A 287 -14.28 -12.48 -0.37
C ASN A 287 -13.03 -12.81 0.48
N THR A 288 -12.55 -11.84 1.27
CA THR A 288 -11.41 -12.04 2.16
C THR A 288 -11.89 -12.27 3.59
N LEU A 289 -11.58 -13.45 4.12
CA LEU A 289 -11.78 -13.80 5.53
C LEU A 289 -10.48 -13.54 6.30
N GLY A 290 -10.59 -13.13 7.56
CA GLY A 290 -9.46 -13.21 8.49
C GLY A 290 -9.22 -14.64 8.96
N ASP A 291 -8.02 -14.93 9.49
CA ASP A 291 -7.67 -16.23 10.06
C ASP A 291 -8.68 -16.70 11.15
N ASP A 292 -9.34 -15.76 11.84
CA ASP A 292 -10.32 -16.03 12.90
C ASP A 292 -11.79 -16.09 12.42
N GLY A 293 -12.04 -16.02 11.10
CA GLY A 293 -13.38 -16.20 10.53
C GLY A 293 -14.31 -14.99 10.32
N PRO A 294 -14.12 -13.76 10.88
CA PRO A 294 -14.95 -12.64 10.45
C PRO A 294 -14.46 -12.05 9.12
N LEU A 295 -15.38 -11.41 8.39
CA LEU A 295 -15.04 -10.49 7.32
C LEU A 295 -14.04 -9.46 7.86
N THR A 296 -12.93 -9.24 7.16
CA THR A 296 -11.94 -8.19 7.51
C THR A 296 -11.99 -7.01 6.56
N SER A 297 -12.84 -7.09 5.55
CA SER A 297 -12.96 -6.15 4.44
C SER A 297 -14.17 -5.23 4.59
N PHE A 298 -13.99 -3.96 4.21
CA PHE A 298 -15.07 -3.00 4.02
C PHE A 298 -15.93 -3.30 2.80
N GLN A 299 -15.48 -4.16 1.88
CA GLN A 299 -16.18 -4.40 0.62
C GLN A 299 -17.66 -4.76 0.81
N PRO A 300 -18.03 -5.71 1.68
CA PRO A 300 -19.44 -6.07 1.87
C PRO A 300 -20.26 -5.02 2.61
N GLN A 301 -19.60 -4.03 3.24
CA GLN A 301 -20.27 -2.97 3.99
C GLN A 301 -20.69 -1.78 3.10
N GLY A 302 -20.17 -1.72 1.87
CA GLY A 302 -20.51 -0.70 0.89
C GLY A 302 -19.78 0.64 1.07
N TRP A 303 -19.97 1.52 0.08
CA TRP A 303 -19.25 2.78 -0.03
C TRP A 303 -19.49 3.74 1.15
N ASP A 304 -20.74 3.93 1.55
CA ASP A 304 -21.09 4.94 2.57
C ASP A 304 -20.53 4.55 3.94
N ASN A 305 -20.50 3.25 4.24
CA ASN A 305 -19.85 2.72 5.44
C ASN A 305 -18.33 2.94 5.40
N LEU A 306 -17.69 2.69 4.25
CA LEU A 306 -16.28 2.98 4.05
C LEU A 306 -15.98 4.46 4.31
N ILE A 307 -16.72 5.38 3.68
CA ILE A 307 -16.51 6.83 3.86
C ILE A 307 -16.67 7.25 5.32
N THR A 308 -17.75 6.84 5.98
CA THR A 308 -18.00 7.16 7.39
C THR A 308 -16.88 6.63 8.29
N SER A 309 -16.42 5.40 8.02
CA SER A 309 -15.34 4.77 8.78
C SER A 309 -14.00 5.47 8.56
N LEU A 310 -13.68 5.83 7.32
CA LEU A 310 -12.45 6.55 6.97
C LEU A 310 -12.41 7.93 7.64
N ALA A 311 -13.54 8.65 7.71
CA ALA A 311 -13.60 9.94 8.39
C ALA A 311 -13.19 9.82 9.87
N TYR A 312 -13.68 8.78 10.55
CA TYR A 312 -13.28 8.47 11.92
C TYR A 312 -11.78 8.09 12.00
N ILE A 313 -11.33 7.15 11.16
CA ILE A 313 -9.93 6.67 11.19
C ILE A 313 -8.95 7.82 10.93
N VAL A 314 -9.21 8.68 9.94
CA VAL A 314 -8.36 9.84 9.64
C VAL A 314 -8.35 10.84 10.79
N SER A 315 -9.52 11.11 11.41
CA SER A 315 -9.60 11.99 12.58
C SER A 315 -8.76 11.46 13.75
N GLU A 316 -8.82 10.16 14.03
CA GLU A 316 -8.04 9.53 15.10
C GLU A 316 -6.54 9.45 14.75
N GLY A 317 -6.20 9.10 13.51
CA GLY A 317 -4.82 9.03 13.03
C GLY A 317 -4.10 10.38 13.14
N LYS A 318 -4.77 11.48 12.80
CA LYS A 318 -4.19 12.85 12.87
C LYS A 318 -3.78 13.29 14.28
N LYS A 319 -4.18 12.58 15.34
CA LYS A 319 -3.69 12.83 16.70
C LYS A 319 -2.21 12.47 16.87
N TYR A 320 -1.66 11.67 15.96
CA TYR A 320 -0.27 11.23 15.97
C TYR A 320 0.54 11.94 14.89
N ASN A 321 1.69 12.50 15.24
CA ASN A 321 2.61 13.15 14.28
C ASN A 321 3.18 12.17 13.24
N THR A 322 3.17 10.87 13.55
CA THR A 322 3.62 9.76 12.71
C THR A 322 2.65 9.47 11.58
N PHE A 323 1.38 9.82 11.72
CA PHE A 323 0.34 9.51 10.75
C PHE A 323 0.60 10.20 9.40
N ARG A 324 0.74 9.38 8.37
CA ARG A 324 1.01 9.78 6.99
C ARG A 324 -0.24 9.80 6.13
N GLY A 325 -1.20 8.91 6.41
CA GLY A 325 -2.41 8.75 5.61
C GLY A 325 -2.95 7.32 5.60
N MET A 326 -3.68 6.98 4.54
CA MET A 326 -4.43 5.74 4.41
C MET A 326 -3.95 4.91 3.22
N ASP A 327 -3.90 3.60 3.41
CA ASP A 327 -3.60 2.64 2.35
C ASP A 327 -4.77 1.65 2.16
N PHE A 328 -4.95 1.14 0.93
CA PHE A 328 -6.10 0.32 0.55
C PHE A 328 -5.67 -0.99 -0.12
N PHE A 329 -5.98 -2.12 0.53
CA PHE A 329 -5.78 -3.46 -0.01
C PHE A 329 -7.15 -3.99 -0.50
N GLU A 330 -7.52 -3.89 -1.76
CA GLU A 330 -6.77 -3.48 -2.95
C GLU A 330 -7.70 -2.80 -3.97
N PHE A 331 -7.13 -2.24 -5.05
CA PHE A 331 -7.87 -1.37 -5.96
C PHE A 331 -9.04 -2.04 -6.66
N ALA A 332 -8.94 -3.31 -7.08
CA ALA A 332 -10.05 -3.97 -7.79
C ALA A 332 -11.30 -4.08 -6.91
N GLY A 333 -11.13 -4.45 -5.65
CA GLY A 333 -12.24 -4.47 -4.69
C GLY A 333 -12.77 -3.06 -4.36
N PHE A 334 -11.87 -2.08 -4.21
CA PHE A 334 -12.24 -0.67 -4.02
C PHE A 334 -13.07 -0.13 -5.20
N GLU A 335 -12.61 -0.40 -6.42
CA GLU A 335 -13.24 0.06 -7.65
C GLU A 335 -14.65 -0.49 -7.80
N ILE A 336 -14.88 -1.76 -7.46
CA ILE A 336 -16.22 -2.34 -7.47
C ILE A 336 -17.15 -1.62 -6.48
N MET A 337 -16.68 -1.28 -5.28
CA MET A 337 -17.47 -0.48 -4.33
C MET A 337 -17.80 0.89 -4.90
N TRP A 338 -16.82 1.53 -5.54
CA TRP A 338 -16.98 2.86 -6.13
C TRP A 338 -17.96 2.87 -7.30
N GLU A 339 -17.90 1.87 -8.18
CA GLU A 339 -18.74 1.72 -9.37
C GLU A 339 -20.17 1.20 -9.05
N SER A 340 -20.39 0.61 -7.87
CA SER A 340 -21.69 0.05 -7.49
C SER A 340 -22.84 1.08 -7.48
N GLU A 341 -24.04 0.68 -7.89
CA GLU A 341 -25.20 1.58 -7.96
C GLU A 341 -25.77 2.04 -6.62
#